data_AF-A0A3S4WQT7-F1
#
_entry.id   AF-A0A3S4WQT7-F1
#
_cell.length_a   1.000
_cell.length_b   1.000
_cell.length_c   1.000
_cell.angle_alpha   90.00
_cell.angle_beta   90.00
_cell.angle_gamma   90.00
#
_symmetry.space_group_name_H-M   'P 1'
#
loop_
_entity.id
_entity.type
_entity.pdbx_description
1 polymer ?
#
loop_
_entity_poly.entity_id
_entity_poly.type
_entity_poly.pdbx_seq_one_letter_code
_entity_poly.pdbx_strand_id
1 'polypeptide(L)'
;MTVASINRTPNVILITTHGRITIAPLNANETLFELITRAGIPWSAISAFSSQPDGELVLLPSLNTPFSSMRDSTEILLHFNRNVNPELFNILNYDIARAENGPEVSSYLYQQIDNDTGTVQHILKGLSQAECQDLVRQHVHAFIADNFSPGTSFVIGISGGGDSNAMLMGMTSFDAFDISIQPVILKGVADWDAGVPRAQALCQAYGLDLRVVNEEEVRTICGIRNDQDLLQSYEASFPGDDFEFLGTFLIRRVLSHVAAETGSVVCTGLNFEDILAECLYRLCSGKPPLPFPVRQLQSVQFSYPLWMTPKKIIDGCFPKLSVDNYDMRYPCFSAGRNLYYMMAYMLQSKFPGSAERLVKGMRELVDGQSDDLVVSELFGSILNENISLGAFERFKRLMNQN
;
A
#
# COMPACT_ATOMS: atom_id res chain seq x y z
N MET A 1 42.00 -44.74 13.78
CA MET A 1 40.85 -43.92 14.20
C MET A 1 41.00 -42.56 13.54
N THR A 2 40.27 -42.34 12.45
CA THR A 2 40.13 -41.04 11.81
C THR A 2 39.26 -40.18 12.72
N VAL A 3 39.84 -39.12 13.28
CA VAL A 3 39.08 -38.10 14.00
C VAL A 3 38.10 -37.52 13.00
N ALA A 4 36.80 -37.78 13.20
CA ALA A 4 35.76 -37.11 12.45
C ALA A 4 36.00 -35.61 12.62
N SER A 5 36.38 -34.93 11.53
CA SER A 5 36.49 -33.48 11.51
C SER A 5 35.14 -32.95 11.98
N ILE A 6 35.09 -32.38 13.18
CA ILE A 6 33.92 -31.63 13.63
C ILE A 6 33.70 -30.60 12.53
N ASN A 7 32.58 -30.70 11.81
CA ASN A 7 32.16 -29.72 10.81
C ASN A 7 32.00 -28.37 11.52
N ARG A 8 33.09 -27.62 11.66
CA ARG A 8 33.04 -26.26 12.19
C ARG A 8 32.57 -25.38 11.06
N THR A 9 31.32 -24.93 11.15
CA THR A 9 30.86 -23.77 10.39
C THR A 9 31.72 -22.57 10.79
N PRO A 10 32.18 -21.75 9.84
CA PRO A 10 32.99 -20.57 10.17
C PRO A 10 32.16 -19.57 10.99
N ASN A 11 32.84 -18.78 11.83
CA ASN A 11 32.20 -17.66 12.50
C ASN A 11 31.94 -16.55 11.48
N VAL A 12 30.72 -16.02 11.43
CA VAL A 12 30.38 -14.89 10.56
C VAL A 12 30.33 -13.61 11.40
N ILE A 13 31.06 -12.58 11.00
CA ILE A 13 31.21 -11.34 11.76
C ILE A 13 30.84 -10.17 10.86
N LEU A 14 29.74 -9.46 11.18
CA LEU A 14 29.42 -8.17 10.60
C LEU A 14 30.31 -7.09 11.21
N ILE A 15 31.03 -6.36 10.37
CA ILE A 15 31.93 -5.28 10.75
C ILE A 15 31.34 -3.97 10.26
N THR A 16 31.11 -3.06 11.21
CA THR A 16 30.62 -1.70 10.96
C THR A 16 31.57 -0.69 11.60
N THR A 17 31.40 0.60 11.28
CA THR A 17 32.08 1.69 12.01
C THR A 17 31.64 1.82 13.47
N HIS A 18 30.56 1.14 13.85
CA HIS A 18 29.95 1.20 15.18
C HIS A 18 30.24 -0.04 16.03
N GLY A 19 30.94 -1.04 15.48
CA GLY A 19 31.30 -2.25 16.21
C GLY A 19 31.25 -3.52 15.36
N ARG A 20 31.41 -4.65 16.04
CA ARG A 20 31.39 -6.00 15.47
C ARG A 20 30.19 -6.78 16.01
N ILE A 21 29.48 -7.46 15.13
CA ILE A 21 28.32 -8.29 15.47
C ILE A 21 28.55 -9.69 14.94
N THR A 22 28.54 -10.69 15.82
CA THR A 22 28.67 -12.09 15.41
C THR A 22 27.31 -12.66 15.05
N ILE A 23 27.23 -13.31 13.89
CA ILE A 23 26.02 -13.93 13.37
C ILE A 23 26.32 -15.41 13.16
N ALA A 24 25.53 -16.26 13.79
CA ALA A 24 25.74 -17.71 13.70
C ALA A 24 24.94 -18.30 12.52
N PRO A 25 25.58 -19.14 11.69
CA PRO A 25 24.87 -20.03 10.79
C PRO A 25 23.97 -21.00 11.56
N LEU A 26 22.77 -21.29 11.03
CA LEU A 26 21.86 -22.29 11.59
C LEU A 26 22.41 -23.70 11.39
N ASN A 27 23.06 -23.95 10.25
CA ASN A 27 23.68 -25.22 9.92
C ASN A 27 24.70 -25.04 8.76
N ALA A 28 25.45 -26.09 8.46
CA ALA A 28 26.49 -26.04 7.43
C ALA A 28 25.97 -25.94 5.98
N ASN A 29 24.68 -26.21 5.74
CA ASN A 29 24.09 -26.09 4.41
C ASN A 29 23.46 -24.71 4.16
N GLU A 30 23.27 -23.89 5.20
CA GLU A 30 22.86 -22.49 5.03
C GLU A 30 23.91 -21.77 4.18
N THR A 31 23.43 -20.94 3.26
CA THR A 31 24.25 -20.07 2.43
C THR A 31 24.46 -18.73 3.13
N LEU A 32 25.48 -17.98 2.72
CA LEU A 32 25.69 -16.65 3.25
C LEU A 32 24.50 -15.72 2.93
N PHE A 33 23.88 -15.87 1.76
CA PHE A 33 22.69 -15.11 1.36
C PHE A 33 21.49 -15.37 2.28
N GLU A 34 21.22 -16.63 2.63
CA GLU A 34 20.16 -16.99 3.57
C GLU A 34 20.43 -16.42 4.96
N LEU A 35 21.67 -16.53 5.44
CA LEU A 35 22.07 -16.00 6.75
C LEU A 35 21.85 -14.49 6.85
N ILE A 36 22.34 -13.70 5.89
CA ILE A 36 22.22 -12.23 5.95
C ILE A 36 20.76 -11.78 5.75
N THR A 37 20.01 -12.47 4.90
CA THR A 37 18.57 -12.20 4.69
C THR A 37 17.79 -12.45 5.97
N ARG A 38 18.03 -13.59 6.62
CA ARG A 38 17.42 -13.93 7.92
C ARG A 38 17.83 -12.97 9.03
N ALA A 39 19.08 -12.52 9.03
CA ALA A 39 19.58 -11.52 9.98
C ALA A 39 19.06 -10.10 9.67
N GLY A 40 18.29 -9.90 8.60
CA GLY A 40 17.75 -8.59 8.23
C GLY A 40 18.79 -7.62 7.66
N ILE A 41 19.96 -8.12 7.25
CA ILE A 41 21.05 -7.32 6.69
C ILE A 41 20.84 -7.22 5.17
N PRO A 42 20.77 -6.01 4.58
CA PRO A 42 20.68 -5.86 3.14
C PRO A 42 21.93 -6.43 2.47
N TRP A 43 21.75 -7.41 1.58
CA TRP A 43 22.87 -8.07 0.90
C TRP A 43 23.73 -7.09 0.08
N SER A 44 23.13 -6.01 -0.43
CA SER A 44 23.81 -4.95 -1.18
C SER A 44 24.63 -4.00 -0.30
N ALA A 45 24.44 -4.05 1.02
CA ALA A 45 25.12 -3.18 1.96
C ALA A 45 26.46 -3.73 2.45
N ILE A 46 26.82 -4.98 2.09
CA ILE A 46 28.02 -5.64 2.58
C ILE A 46 28.99 -6.04 1.46
N SER A 47 30.25 -6.20 1.83
CA SER A 47 31.26 -6.96 1.09
C SER A 47 31.74 -8.10 1.98
N ALA A 48 31.72 -9.33 1.47
CA ALA A 48 32.04 -10.52 2.24
C ALA A 48 33.46 -11.00 1.95
N PHE A 49 34.24 -11.27 2.99
CA PHE A 49 35.61 -11.77 2.91
C PHE A 49 35.75 -13.05 3.73
N SER A 50 36.54 -13.99 3.24
CA SER A 50 37.01 -15.14 4.01
C SER A 50 38.40 -14.84 4.57
N SER A 51 38.58 -15.04 5.88
CA SER A 51 39.88 -14.99 6.53
C SER A 51 40.59 -16.33 6.39
N GLN A 52 41.69 -16.31 5.65
CA GLN A 52 42.58 -17.45 5.49
C GLN A 52 43.41 -17.70 6.77
N PRO A 53 43.99 -18.90 6.95
CA PRO A 53 44.80 -19.23 8.13
C PRO A 53 46.04 -18.34 8.34
N ASP A 54 46.56 -17.73 7.28
CA ASP A 54 47.69 -16.78 7.31
C ASP A 54 47.26 -15.33 7.60
N GLY A 55 45.96 -15.08 7.76
CA GLY A 55 45.36 -13.77 8.01
C GLY A 55 45.04 -12.98 6.74
N GLU A 56 45.26 -13.51 5.54
CA GLU A 56 44.84 -12.87 4.30
C GLU A 56 43.31 -12.84 4.19
N LEU A 57 42.76 -11.71 3.72
CA LEU A 57 41.33 -11.56 3.45
C LEU A 57 41.06 -11.74 1.95
N VAL A 58 40.32 -12.78 1.62
CA VAL A 58 39.93 -13.09 0.24
C VAL A 58 38.45 -12.75 0.03
N LEU A 59 38.15 -11.92 -0.96
CA LEU A 59 36.76 -11.56 -1.30
C LEU A 59 35.97 -12.81 -1.71
N LEU A 60 34.79 -12.99 -1.14
CA LEU A 60 33.85 -14.03 -1.53
C LEU A 60 33.04 -13.56 -2.76
N PRO A 61 33.17 -14.22 -3.92
CA PRO A 61 32.52 -13.77 -5.15
C PRO A 61 31.02 -14.12 -5.21
N SER A 62 30.53 -15.00 -4.32
CA SER A 62 29.16 -15.48 -4.32
C SER A 62 28.60 -15.59 -2.91
N LEU A 63 27.40 -15.05 -2.70
CA LEU A 63 26.63 -15.20 -1.47
C LEU A 63 25.88 -16.55 -1.42
N ASN A 64 25.74 -17.24 -2.54
CA ASN A 64 25.03 -18.52 -2.64
C ASN A 64 25.91 -19.74 -2.26
N THR A 65 27.11 -19.49 -1.73
CA THR A 65 28.05 -20.54 -1.33
C THR A 65 27.65 -21.08 0.06
N PRO A 66 27.40 -22.39 0.22
CA PRO A 66 27.09 -22.99 1.52
C PRO A 66 28.29 -22.95 2.46
N PHE A 67 28.06 -22.76 3.77
CA PHE A 67 29.15 -22.74 4.76
C PHE A 67 29.98 -24.03 4.80
N SER A 68 29.38 -25.18 4.47
CA SER A 68 30.05 -26.48 4.36
C SER A 68 31.12 -26.53 3.27
N SER A 69 31.15 -25.57 2.35
CA SER A 69 32.19 -25.44 1.32
C SER A 69 33.29 -24.42 1.70
N MET A 70 33.10 -23.68 2.80
CA MET A 70 34.04 -22.68 3.31
C MET A 70 34.89 -23.23 4.47
N ARG A 71 35.17 -24.55 4.49
CA ARG A 71 35.76 -25.23 5.67
C ARG A 71 37.16 -24.76 6.03
N ASP A 72 37.91 -24.24 5.06
CA ASP A 72 39.26 -23.74 5.26
C ASP A 72 39.27 -22.29 5.80
N SER A 73 38.10 -21.64 5.84
CA SER A 73 37.94 -20.30 6.39
C SER A 73 37.82 -20.36 7.91
N THR A 74 38.64 -19.58 8.61
CA THR A 74 38.53 -19.44 10.07
C THR A 74 37.34 -18.55 10.44
N GLU A 75 37.17 -17.46 9.69
CA GLU A 75 36.12 -16.46 9.86
C GLU A 75 35.63 -15.97 8.49
N ILE A 76 34.35 -15.61 8.43
CA ILE A 76 33.77 -14.84 7.34
C ILE A 76 33.47 -13.44 7.85
N LEU A 77 34.09 -12.43 7.25
CA LEU A 77 33.93 -11.03 7.63
C LEU A 77 32.99 -10.34 6.63
N LEU A 78 31.89 -9.76 7.13
CA LEU A 78 30.93 -8.99 6.36
C LEU A 78 31.17 -7.51 6.64
N HIS A 79 31.91 -6.83 5.78
CA HIS A 79 32.17 -5.40 5.91
C HIS A 79 31.00 -4.59 5.39
N PHE A 80 30.41 -3.73 6.22
CA PHE A 80 29.41 -2.77 5.76
C PHE A 80 30.07 -1.73 4.84
N ASN A 81 29.51 -1.55 3.64
CA ASN A 81 30.12 -0.75 2.57
C ASN A 81 30.09 0.77 2.82
N ARG A 82 29.38 1.22 3.87
CA ARG A 82 29.18 2.62 4.24
C ARG A 82 29.23 2.80 5.76
N ASN A 83 29.56 4.01 6.20
CA ASN A 83 29.60 4.42 7.60
C ASN A 83 28.19 4.66 8.15
N VAL A 84 27.37 3.61 8.18
CA VAL A 84 26.01 3.64 8.70
C VAL A 84 25.88 2.62 9.84
N ASN A 85 25.03 2.94 10.82
CA ASN A 85 24.73 2.03 11.91
C ASN A 85 23.51 1.17 11.55
N PRO A 86 23.67 -0.12 11.20
CA PRO A 86 22.53 -0.98 10.87
C PRO A 86 21.62 -1.27 12.07
N GLU A 87 22.13 -1.15 13.30
CA GLU A 87 21.33 -1.37 14.52
C GLU A 87 20.43 -0.19 14.89
N LEU A 88 20.69 1.01 14.34
CA LEU A 88 19.93 2.21 14.70
C LEU A 88 18.44 2.11 14.30
N PHE A 89 18.15 1.37 13.23
CA PHE A 89 16.80 1.13 12.72
C PHE A 89 16.32 -0.30 13.01
N ASN A 90 16.88 -0.94 14.05
CA ASN A 90 16.45 -2.26 14.46
C ASN A 90 15.07 -2.17 15.12
N ILE A 91 14.04 -2.44 14.33
CA ILE A 91 12.62 -2.40 14.74
C ILE A 91 12.27 -3.39 15.86
N LEU A 92 13.16 -4.31 16.24
CA LEU A 92 12.95 -5.22 17.36
C LEU A 92 13.27 -4.57 18.71
N ASN A 93 13.95 -3.42 18.71
CA ASN A 93 14.13 -2.59 19.89
C ASN A 93 13.00 -1.56 19.95
N TYR A 94 11.91 -1.90 20.64
CA TYR A 94 10.73 -1.05 20.77
C TYR A 94 10.15 -1.07 22.18
N ASP A 95 9.55 0.05 22.56
CA ASP A 95 8.67 0.16 23.71
C ASP A 95 7.26 -0.32 23.35
N ILE A 96 6.53 -0.85 24.33
CA ILE A 96 5.13 -1.27 24.15
C ILE A 96 4.21 -0.25 24.80
N ALA A 97 3.28 0.28 24.01
CA ALA A 97 2.15 1.06 24.52
C ALA A 97 0.86 0.25 24.33
N ARG A 98 0.08 0.07 25.39
CA ARG A 98 -1.18 -0.68 25.33
C ARG A 98 -2.34 0.21 24.91
N ALA A 99 -3.40 -0.40 24.40
CA ALA A 99 -4.66 0.30 24.16
C ALA A 99 -5.19 0.91 25.47
N GLU A 100 -5.69 2.15 25.42
CA GLU A 100 -6.16 2.85 26.62
C GLU A 100 -7.52 2.34 27.09
N ASN A 101 -8.42 2.03 26.14
CA ASN A 101 -9.82 1.73 26.43
C ASN A 101 -10.31 0.53 25.60
N GLY A 102 -10.24 -0.67 26.18
CA GLY A 102 -10.80 -1.89 25.61
C GLY A 102 -9.75 -2.88 25.07
N PRO A 103 -10.21 -3.99 24.46
CA PRO A 103 -9.29 -4.99 23.90
C PRO A 103 -8.55 -4.42 22.68
N GLU A 104 -7.28 -4.83 22.53
CA GLU A 104 -6.49 -4.53 21.34
C GLU A 104 -7.06 -5.29 20.13
N VAL A 105 -7.46 -4.55 19.09
CA VAL A 105 -7.95 -5.08 17.82
C VAL A 105 -6.95 -4.87 16.68
N SER A 106 -5.99 -3.97 16.89
CA SER A 106 -4.92 -3.68 15.94
C SER A 106 -3.64 -3.26 16.67
N SER A 107 -2.54 -3.16 15.93
CA SER A 107 -1.29 -2.61 16.43
C SER A 107 -0.53 -1.89 15.33
N TYR A 108 0.12 -0.79 15.68
CA TYR A 108 0.95 -0.03 14.76
C TYR A 108 2.28 0.37 15.41
N LEU A 109 3.35 0.34 14.61
CA LEU A 109 4.69 0.68 15.08
C LEU A 109 4.98 2.13 14.69
N TYR A 110 5.16 2.98 15.69
CA TYR A 110 5.54 4.38 15.52
C TYR A 110 7.05 4.54 15.67
N GLN A 111 7.62 5.51 14.97
CA GLN A 111 9.03 5.86 15.07
C GLN A 111 9.20 7.34 15.34
N GLN A 112 10.09 7.64 16.28
CA GLN A 112 10.60 8.97 16.52
C GLN A 112 12.10 8.98 16.21
N ILE A 113 12.51 9.87 15.30
CA ILE A 113 13.91 10.11 14.96
C ILE A 113 14.30 11.46 15.54
N ASP A 114 15.37 11.49 16.32
CA ASP A 114 16.02 12.71 16.79
C ASP A 114 17.41 12.82 16.14
N ASN A 115 17.54 13.79 15.22
CA ASN A 115 18.79 14.01 14.49
C ASN A 115 19.85 14.73 15.33
N ASP A 116 19.46 15.49 16.35
CA ASP A 116 20.39 16.25 17.19
C ASP A 116 21.15 15.31 18.12
N THR A 117 20.47 14.27 18.61
CA THR A 117 21.07 13.21 19.43
C THR A 117 21.47 11.97 18.65
N GLY A 118 21.03 11.84 17.39
CA GLY A 118 21.28 10.66 16.56
C GLY A 118 20.57 9.40 17.06
N THR A 119 19.42 9.56 17.72
CA THR A 119 18.67 8.46 18.34
C THR A 119 17.38 8.15 17.61
N VAL A 120 16.93 6.90 17.72
CA VAL A 120 15.67 6.41 17.17
C VAL A 120 14.94 5.66 18.27
N GLN A 121 13.68 6.04 18.51
CA GLN A 121 12.78 5.33 19.40
C GLN A 121 11.65 4.71 18.59
N HIS A 122 11.35 3.45 18.88
CA HIS A 122 10.22 2.73 18.31
C HIS A 122 9.18 2.45 19.40
N ILE A 123 7.91 2.65 19.08
CA ILE A 123 6.79 2.36 20.00
C ILE A 123 5.79 1.48 19.28
N LEU A 124 5.67 0.22 19.69
CA LEU A 124 4.61 -0.67 19.24
C LEU A 124 3.35 -0.39 20.08
N LYS A 125 2.40 0.34 19.49
CA LYS A 125 1.13 0.69 20.13
C LYS A 125 0.07 -0.34 19.75
N GLY A 126 -0.50 -1.01 20.76
CA GLY A 126 -1.78 -1.70 20.64
C GLY A 126 -2.93 -0.69 20.61
N LEU A 127 -3.92 -0.91 19.76
CA LEU A 127 -5.05 -0.01 19.52
C LEU A 127 -6.36 -0.75 19.75
N SER A 128 -7.26 -0.15 20.53
CA SER A 128 -8.66 -0.58 20.60
C SER A 128 -9.45 -0.13 19.38
N GLN A 129 -10.65 -0.70 19.21
CA GLN A 129 -11.54 -0.30 18.13
C GLN A 129 -11.90 1.19 18.21
N ALA A 130 -12.11 1.72 19.42
CA ALA A 130 -12.40 3.14 19.63
C ALA A 130 -11.20 4.02 19.22
N GLU A 131 -9.98 3.66 19.62
CA GLU A 131 -8.76 4.38 19.24
C GLU A 131 -8.54 4.36 17.72
N CYS A 132 -8.77 3.23 17.04
CA CYS A 132 -8.74 3.16 15.58
C CYS A 132 -9.75 4.10 14.92
N GLN A 133 -10.99 4.12 15.42
CA GLN A 133 -12.05 4.98 14.90
C GLN A 133 -11.77 6.46 15.16
N ASP A 134 -11.19 6.79 16.32
CA ASP A 134 -10.76 8.15 16.67
C ASP A 134 -9.66 8.63 15.72
N LEU A 135 -8.65 7.81 15.45
CA LEU A 135 -7.57 8.14 14.50
C LEU A 135 -8.09 8.36 13.09
N VAL A 136 -8.99 7.50 12.60
CA VAL A 136 -9.64 7.69 11.30
C VAL A 136 -10.44 8.99 11.28
N ARG A 137 -11.23 9.27 12.32
CA ARG A 137 -12.00 10.53 12.42
C ARG A 137 -11.08 11.74 12.35
N GLN A 138 -9.99 11.76 13.14
CA GLN A 138 -9.02 12.86 13.14
C GLN A 138 -8.42 13.09 11.76
N HIS A 139 -7.99 12.03 11.06
CA HIS A 139 -7.41 12.16 9.72
C HIS A 139 -8.43 12.66 8.69
N VAL A 140 -9.64 12.11 8.69
CA VAL A 140 -10.71 12.51 7.75
C VAL A 140 -11.16 13.95 8.04
N HIS A 141 -11.33 14.33 9.31
CA HIS A 141 -11.73 15.69 9.70
C HIS A 141 -10.69 16.72 9.29
N ALA A 142 -9.40 16.47 9.58
CA ALA A 142 -8.31 17.33 9.15
C ALA A 142 -8.28 17.45 7.62
N PHE A 143 -8.43 16.34 6.90
CA PHE A 143 -8.52 16.35 5.45
C PHE A 143 -9.67 17.23 4.93
N ILE A 144 -10.88 17.11 5.49
CA ILE A 144 -12.03 17.92 5.05
C ILE A 144 -11.78 19.40 5.34
N ALA A 145 -11.34 19.72 6.55
CA ALA A 145 -11.09 21.09 6.98
C ALA A 145 -9.98 21.78 6.16
N ASP A 146 -8.94 21.04 5.78
CA ASP A 146 -7.79 21.59 5.05
C ASP A 146 -8.08 21.79 3.54
N ASN A 147 -9.06 21.10 2.97
CA ASN A 147 -9.24 21.03 1.52
C ASN A 147 -10.59 21.54 1.00
N PHE A 148 -11.60 21.73 1.86
CA PHE A 148 -12.95 22.06 1.43
C PHE A 148 -13.60 23.19 2.24
N SER A 149 -14.71 23.69 1.70
CA SER A 149 -15.48 24.78 2.28
C SER A 149 -16.90 24.34 2.68
N PRO A 150 -17.59 25.11 3.54
CA PRO A 150 -18.99 24.86 3.89
C PRO A 150 -19.89 24.70 2.66
N GLY A 151 -20.80 23.73 2.71
CA GLY A 151 -21.75 23.43 1.64
C GLY A 151 -21.18 22.54 0.52
N THR A 152 -19.95 22.01 0.67
CA THR A 152 -19.39 21.06 -0.30
C THR A 152 -20.19 19.77 -0.31
N SER A 153 -20.55 19.29 -1.51
CA SER A 153 -21.24 18.00 -1.71
C SER A 153 -20.26 16.92 -2.15
N PHE A 154 -20.40 15.73 -1.57
CA PHE A 154 -19.54 14.58 -1.82
C PHE A 154 -20.34 13.39 -2.34
N VAL A 155 -19.85 12.78 -3.42
CA VAL A 155 -20.25 11.45 -3.88
C VAL A 155 -19.23 10.45 -3.35
N ILE A 156 -19.68 9.52 -2.52
CA ILE A 156 -18.78 8.57 -1.84
C ILE A 156 -18.98 7.18 -2.45
N GLY A 157 -17.92 6.62 -3.04
CA GLY A 157 -17.92 5.23 -3.46
C GLY A 157 -17.87 4.29 -2.25
N ILE A 158 -18.91 3.49 -2.05
CA ILE A 158 -18.96 2.48 -0.98
C ILE A 158 -19.03 1.07 -1.55
N SER A 159 -18.21 0.16 -1.01
CA SER A 159 -18.17 -1.26 -1.39
C SER A 159 -18.76 -2.18 -0.31
N GLY A 160 -19.09 -1.63 0.86
CA GLY A 160 -19.42 -2.41 2.06
C GLY A 160 -18.19 -3.04 2.74
N GLY A 161 -16.99 -2.72 2.28
CA GLY A 161 -15.71 -3.11 2.88
C GLY A 161 -15.20 -2.14 3.96
N GLY A 162 -14.11 -2.52 4.63
CA GLY A 162 -13.55 -1.75 5.74
C GLY A 162 -13.17 -0.31 5.39
N ASP A 163 -12.57 -0.08 4.21
CA ASP A 163 -12.04 1.24 3.82
C ASP A 163 -13.15 2.28 3.59
N SER A 164 -14.14 1.95 2.76
CA SER A 164 -15.28 2.84 2.53
C SER A 164 -16.09 3.09 3.80
N ASN A 165 -16.17 2.11 4.70
CA ASN A 165 -16.93 2.23 5.94
C ASN A 165 -16.22 3.14 6.95
N ALA A 166 -14.91 3.01 7.07
CA ALA A 166 -14.07 3.89 7.89
C ALA A 166 -14.10 5.33 7.36
N MET A 167 -13.98 5.51 6.05
CA MET A 167 -14.13 6.83 5.42
C MET A 167 -15.51 7.42 5.69
N LEU A 168 -16.59 6.67 5.44
CA LEU A 168 -17.96 7.16 5.65
C LEU A 168 -18.19 7.55 7.11
N MET A 169 -17.76 6.73 8.06
CA MET A 169 -17.81 7.04 9.50
C MET A 169 -17.06 8.35 9.84
N GLY A 170 -15.88 8.55 9.26
CA GLY A 170 -15.11 9.78 9.43
C GLY A 170 -15.86 11.00 8.88
N MET A 171 -16.45 10.88 7.69
CA MET A 171 -17.15 11.98 7.03
C MET A 171 -18.49 12.31 7.71
N THR A 172 -19.27 11.31 8.12
CA THR A 172 -20.58 11.54 8.77
C THR A 172 -20.48 12.08 10.19
N SER A 173 -19.31 11.96 10.83
CA SER A 173 -19.05 12.53 12.15
C SER A 173 -18.40 13.91 12.10
N PHE A 174 -18.17 14.47 10.91
CA PHE A 174 -17.61 15.81 10.75
C PHE A 174 -18.68 16.86 11.04
N ASP A 175 -18.38 17.79 11.96
CA ASP A 175 -19.34 18.77 12.47
C ASP A 175 -18.83 20.22 12.45
N ALA A 176 -17.61 20.46 11.97
CA ALA A 176 -17.04 21.81 11.93
C ALA A 176 -17.75 22.73 10.92
N PHE A 177 -18.29 22.18 9.84
CA PHE A 177 -19.19 22.86 8.91
C PHE A 177 -20.04 21.88 8.10
N ASP A 178 -21.12 22.38 7.52
CA ASP A 178 -22.06 21.57 6.74
C ASP A 178 -21.41 20.99 5.48
N ILE A 179 -21.57 19.68 5.31
CA ILE A 179 -21.23 18.93 4.09
C ILE A 179 -22.41 18.06 3.69
N SER A 180 -22.57 17.79 2.40
CA SER A 180 -23.57 16.85 1.88
C SER A 180 -22.90 15.57 1.42
N ILE A 181 -23.52 14.42 1.71
CA ILE A 181 -22.96 13.10 1.41
C ILE A 181 -23.98 12.26 0.63
N GLN A 182 -23.59 11.82 -0.57
CA GLN A 182 -24.32 10.85 -1.38
C GLN A 182 -23.49 9.58 -1.52
N PRO A 183 -23.78 8.53 -0.74
CA PRO A 183 -23.14 7.23 -0.92
C PRO A 183 -23.62 6.57 -2.22
N VAL A 184 -22.70 5.91 -2.94
CA VAL A 184 -22.94 5.21 -4.20
C VAL A 184 -22.30 3.83 -4.17
N ILE A 185 -23.05 2.80 -4.53
CA ILE A 185 -22.53 1.44 -4.78
C ILE A 185 -22.89 0.98 -6.18
N LEU A 186 -21.97 0.24 -6.81
CA LEU A 186 -22.15 -0.34 -8.14
C LEU A 186 -22.54 -1.82 -8.02
N LYS A 187 -23.24 -2.33 -9.02
CA LYS A 187 -23.54 -3.76 -9.20
C LYS A 187 -23.00 -4.29 -10.53
N GLY A 188 -23.01 -5.61 -10.69
CA GLY A 188 -22.63 -6.32 -11.92
C GLY A 188 -21.42 -7.24 -11.79
N VAL A 189 -20.90 -7.39 -10.57
CA VAL A 189 -19.84 -8.36 -10.23
C VAL A 189 -20.22 -8.99 -8.89
N ALA A 190 -20.02 -10.29 -8.75
CA ALA A 190 -20.49 -11.04 -7.58
C ALA A 190 -20.03 -10.44 -6.23
N ASP A 191 -18.77 -9.98 -6.15
CA ASP A 191 -18.22 -9.33 -4.95
C ASP A 191 -18.92 -7.99 -4.64
N TRP A 192 -19.18 -7.16 -5.66
CA TRP A 192 -19.86 -5.87 -5.50
C TRP A 192 -21.32 -6.07 -5.08
N ASP A 193 -22.00 -7.02 -5.71
CA ASP A 193 -23.38 -7.38 -5.42
C ASP A 193 -23.53 -7.89 -3.97
N ALA A 194 -22.56 -8.67 -3.48
CA ALA A 194 -22.51 -9.12 -2.08
C ALA A 194 -22.27 -7.97 -1.09
N GLY A 195 -21.68 -6.86 -1.53
CA GLY A 195 -21.49 -5.63 -0.76
C GLY A 195 -22.78 -4.84 -0.49
N VAL A 196 -23.80 -4.95 -1.35
CA VAL A 196 -25.01 -4.09 -1.33
C VAL A 196 -25.78 -4.14 0.01
N PRO A 197 -26.09 -5.30 0.61
CA PRO A 197 -26.82 -5.33 1.88
C PRO A 197 -26.05 -4.66 3.02
N ARG A 198 -24.71 -4.81 3.04
CA ARG A 198 -23.83 -4.19 4.05
C ARG A 198 -23.81 -2.67 3.88
N ALA A 199 -23.70 -2.21 2.64
CA ALA A 199 -23.76 -0.79 2.28
C ALA A 199 -25.10 -0.14 2.65
N GLN A 200 -26.22 -0.82 2.40
CA GLN A 200 -27.56 -0.36 2.78
C GLN A 200 -27.70 -0.22 4.30
N ALA A 201 -27.31 -1.25 5.05
CA ALA A 201 -27.36 -1.23 6.52
C ALA A 201 -26.50 -0.09 7.10
N LEU A 202 -25.33 0.15 6.52
CA LEU A 202 -24.44 1.23 6.93
C LEU A 202 -25.05 2.62 6.67
N CYS A 203 -25.58 2.84 5.46
CA CYS A 203 -26.19 4.12 5.11
C CYS A 203 -27.42 4.37 5.98
N GLN A 204 -28.25 3.34 6.24
CA GLN A 204 -29.38 3.43 7.16
C GLN A 204 -28.93 3.82 8.58
N ALA A 205 -27.83 3.26 9.09
CA ALA A 205 -27.30 3.59 10.40
C ALA A 205 -26.85 5.05 10.53
N TYR A 206 -26.41 5.66 9.43
CA TYR A 206 -26.03 7.08 9.37
C TYR A 206 -27.13 8.01 8.84
N GLY A 207 -28.32 7.49 8.55
CA GLY A 207 -29.42 8.30 7.99
C GLY A 207 -29.15 8.83 6.59
N LEU A 208 -28.41 8.08 5.77
CA LEU A 208 -28.06 8.44 4.40
C LEU A 208 -28.84 7.62 3.38
N ASP A 209 -29.18 8.24 2.26
CA ASP A 209 -29.81 7.57 1.12
C ASP A 209 -28.74 6.97 0.20
N LEU A 210 -28.70 5.64 0.09
CA LEU A 210 -27.77 4.94 -0.80
C LEU A 210 -28.27 4.94 -2.25
N ARG A 211 -27.46 5.47 -3.18
CA ARG A 211 -27.67 5.26 -4.61
C ARG A 211 -27.05 3.92 -5.04
N VAL A 212 -27.89 3.00 -5.52
CA VAL A 212 -27.45 1.73 -6.12
C VAL A 212 -27.47 1.87 -7.64
N VAL A 213 -26.30 1.78 -8.27
CA VAL A 213 -26.15 1.81 -9.73
C VAL A 213 -26.17 0.36 -10.23
N ASN A 214 -27.25 -0.02 -10.89
CA ASN A 214 -27.42 -1.39 -11.40
C ASN A 214 -26.47 -1.69 -12.56
N GLU A 215 -26.22 -2.96 -12.83
CA GLU A 215 -25.29 -3.39 -13.89
C GLU A 215 -25.60 -2.77 -15.26
N GLU A 216 -26.88 -2.69 -15.66
CA GLU A 216 -27.29 -2.07 -16.93
C GLU A 216 -26.91 -0.57 -17.00
N GLU A 217 -27.04 0.14 -15.88
CA GLU A 217 -26.65 1.55 -15.76
C GLU A 217 -25.11 1.68 -15.78
N VAL A 218 -24.39 0.79 -15.08
CA VAL A 218 -22.91 0.73 -15.13
C VAL A 218 -22.43 0.53 -16.57
N ARG A 219 -23.00 -0.43 -17.29
CA ARG A 219 -22.66 -0.71 -18.69
C ARG A 219 -22.96 0.48 -19.59
N THR A 220 -24.10 1.12 -19.41
CA THR A 220 -24.49 2.32 -20.16
C THR A 220 -23.51 3.48 -19.93
N ILE A 221 -23.19 3.79 -18.68
CA ILE A 221 -22.24 4.86 -18.31
C ILE A 221 -20.84 4.57 -18.87
N CYS A 222 -20.44 3.30 -18.86
CA CYS A 222 -19.14 2.87 -19.33
C CYS A 222 -19.10 2.56 -20.83
N GLY A 223 -20.23 2.55 -21.55
CA GLY A 223 -20.27 2.16 -22.96
C GLY A 223 -20.00 0.67 -23.21
N ILE A 224 -20.09 -0.19 -22.20
CA ILE A 224 -19.83 -1.64 -22.35
C ILE A 224 -21.04 -2.32 -23.01
N ARG A 225 -20.77 -3.28 -23.91
CA ARG A 225 -21.82 -4.05 -24.59
C ARG A 225 -22.66 -4.86 -23.59
N ASN A 226 -23.96 -5.01 -23.86
CA ASN A 226 -24.91 -5.73 -23.00
C ASN A 226 -25.05 -7.24 -23.33
N ASP A 227 -24.11 -7.83 -24.07
CA ASP A 227 -24.27 -9.17 -24.65
C ASP A 227 -23.69 -10.32 -23.81
N GLN A 228 -22.84 -10.06 -22.81
CA GLN A 228 -22.21 -11.08 -21.97
C GLN A 228 -21.93 -10.56 -20.55
N ASP A 229 -21.74 -11.48 -19.59
CA ASP A 229 -21.28 -11.18 -18.22
C ASP A 229 -19.99 -10.31 -18.23
N LEU A 230 -19.90 -9.35 -17.32
CA LEU A 230 -18.89 -8.29 -17.37
C LEU A 230 -17.48 -8.85 -17.09
N LEU A 231 -17.36 -9.80 -16.16
CA LEU A 231 -16.12 -10.50 -15.85
C LEU A 231 -15.70 -11.41 -17.01
N GLN A 232 -16.62 -12.22 -17.54
CA GLN A 232 -16.34 -13.11 -18.67
C GLN A 232 -15.90 -12.33 -19.92
N SER A 233 -16.54 -11.19 -20.20
CA SER A 233 -16.19 -10.31 -21.32
C SER A 233 -14.77 -9.76 -21.19
N TYR A 234 -14.37 -9.40 -19.97
CA TYR A 234 -13.03 -8.93 -19.67
C TYR A 234 -11.99 -10.04 -19.80
N GLU A 235 -12.19 -11.19 -19.14
CA GLU A 235 -11.27 -12.33 -19.18
C GLU A 235 -11.06 -12.86 -20.61
N ALA A 236 -12.10 -12.85 -21.44
CA ALA A 236 -12.00 -13.22 -22.85
C ALA A 236 -11.16 -12.22 -23.67
N SER A 237 -11.22 -10.92 -23.32
CA SER A 237 -10.51 -9.84 -24.02
C SER A 237 -9.09 -9.64 -23.51
N PHE A 238 -8.82 -9.97 -22.25
CA PHE A 238 -7.58 -9.73 -21.53
C PHE A 238 -7.20 -10.98 -20.69
N PRO A 239 -6.87 -12.11 -21.35
CA PRO A 239 -6.59 -13.35 -20.64
C PRO A 239 -5.34 -13.22 -19.77
N GLY A 240 -5.49 -13.47 -18.47
CA GLY A 240 -4.41 -13.38 -17.48
C GLY A 240 -4.17 -11.98 -16.92
N ASP A 241 -4.88 -10.96 -17.41
CA ASP A 241 -4.87 -9.64 -16.78
C ASP A 241 -5.79 -9.62 -15.55
N ASP A 242 -5.48 -8.71 -14.64
CA ASP A 242 -6.20 -8.56 -13.37
C ASP A 242 -7.49 -7.74 -13.57
N PHE A 243 -8.64 -8.35 -13.23
CA PHE A 243 -9.94 -7.70 -13.28
C PHE A 243 -10.00 -6.40 -12.47
N GLU A 244 -9.16 -6.25 -11.44
CA GLU A 244 -9.01 -5.04 -10.64
C GLU A 244 -8.76 -3.79 -11.51
N PHE A 245 -8.11 -3.94 -12.66
CA PHE A 245 -7.92 -2.84 -13.61
C PHE A 245 -9.27 -2.34 -14.17
N LEU A 246 -10.10 -3.26 -14.69
CA LEU A 246 -11.42 -2.91 -15.20
C LEU A 246 -12.31 -2.43 -14.05
N GLY A 247 -12.29 -3.10 -12.90
CA GLY A 247 -13.06 -2.71 -11.72
C GLY A 247 -12.81 -1.27 -11.29
N THR A 248 -11.53 -0.89 -11.16
CA THR A 248 -11.14 0.50 -10.83
C THR A 248 -11.61 1.50 -11.88
N PHE A 249 -11.52 1.15 -13.16
CA PHE A 249 -12.01 1.98 -14.26
C PHE A 249 -13.53 2.20 -14.17
N LEU A 250 -14.32 1.14 -13.96
CA LEU A 250 -15.79 1.21 -13.87
C LEU A 250 -16.24 2.05 -12.68
N ILE A 251 -15.66 1.78 -11.50
CA ILE A 251 -15.94 2.53 -10.27
C ILE A 251 -15.70 4.01 -10.52
N ARG A 252 -14.54 4.37 -11.09
CA ARG A 252 -14.23 5.77 -11.37
C ARG A 252 -15.26 6.41 -12.32
N ARG A 253 -15.57 5.76 -13.44
CA ARG A 253 -16.50 6.31 -14.45
C ARG A 253 -17.90 6.55 -13.89
N VAL A 254 -18.42 5.60 -13.12
CA VAL A 254 -19.73 5.72 -12.49
C VAL A 254 -19.73 6.82 -11.44
N LEU A 255 -18.75 6.85 -10.55
CA LEU A 255 -18.68 7.91 -9.53
C LEU A 255 -18.53 9.29 -10.16
N SER A 256 -17.70 9.42 -11.20
CA SER A 256 -17.60 10.66 -11.98
C SER A 256 -18.93 11.07 -12.62
N HIS A 257 -19.66 10.11 -13.19
CA HIS A 257 -20.96 10.39 -13.80
C HIS A 257 -21.96 10.92 -12.76
N VAL A 258 -22.10 10.25 -11.62
CA VAL A 258 -23.01 10.68 -10.53
C VAL A 258 -22.58 12.02 -9.93
N ALA A 259 -21.28 12.25 -9.77
CA ALA A 259 -20.75 13.51 -9.25
C ALA A 259 -21.00 14.68 -10.22
N ALA A 260 -20.87 14.46 -11.53
CA ALA A 260 -21.10 15.48 -12.54
C ALA A 260 -22.55 15.97 -12.59
N GLU A 261 -23.54 15.12 -12.27
CA GLU A 261 -24.96 15.49 -12.20
C GLU A 261 -25.25 16.54 -11.11
N THR A 262 -24.41 16.60 -10.07
CA THR A 262 -24.64 17.39 -8.85
C THR A 262 -23.54 18.42 -8.57
N GLY A 263 -22.49 18.44 -9.38
CA GLY A 263 -21.29 19.25 -9.11
C GLY A 263 -20.53 18.80 -7.85
N SER A 264 -20.68 17.53 -7.47
CA SER A 264 -20.08 16.98 -6.24
C SER A 264 -18.62 16.57 -6.45
N VAL A 265 -17.89 16.47 -5.34
CA VAL A 265 -16.54 15.89 -5.27
C VAL A 265 -16.66 14.38 -5.08
N VAL A 266 -15.86 13.59 -5.79
CA VAL A 266 -15.80 12.14 -5.58
C VAL A 266 -14.84 11.83 -4.43
N CYS A 267 -15.29 11.05 -3.45
CA CYS A 267 -14.45 10.46 -2.41
C CYS A 267 -14.32 8.95 -2.60
N THR A 268 -13.09 8.44 -2.57
CA THR A 268 -12.82 7.00 -2.53
C THR A 268 -11.91 6.66 -1.35
N GLY A 269 -12.05 5.44 -0.84
CA GLY A 269 -11.34 4.95 0.33
C GLY A 269 -9.87 4.57 0.08
N LEU A 270 -9.16 5.27 -0.82
CA LEU A 270 -7.73 5.01 -1.02
C LEU A 270 -6.97 5.36 0.26
N ASN A 271 -6.30 4.36 0.81
CA ASN A 271 -5.55 4.45 2.07
C ASN A 271 -4.07 4.79 1.82
N PHE A 272 -3.30 4.80 2.90
CA PHE A 272 -1.87 5.12 2.85
C PHE A 272 -1.06 4.19 1.93
N GLU A 273 -1.30 2.88 1.99
CA GLU A 273 -0.62 1.90 1.15
C GLU A 273 -0.93 2.10 -0.34
N ASP A 274 -2.20 2.40 -0.66
CA ASP A 274 -2.63 2.62 -2.03
C ASP A 274 -1.92 3.84 -2.64
N ILE A 275 -1.84 4.94 -1.88
CA ILE A 275 -1.18 6.18 -2.30
C ILE A 275 0.32 5.98 -2.42
N LEU A 276 0.96 5.35 -1.44
CA LEU A 276 2.40 5.09 -1.47
C LEU A 276 2.78 4.17 -2.64
N ALA A 277 1.99 3.12 -2.90
CA ALA A 277 2.22 2.22 -4.03
C ALA A 277 2.07 2.96 -5.38
N GLU A 278 1.06 3.82 -5.55
CA GLU A 278 0.89 4.63 -6.77
C GLU A 278 2.08 5.59 -6.97
N CYS A 279 2.53 6.24 -5.90
CA CYS A 279 3.67 7.17 -5.95
C CYS A 279 4.97 6.45 -6.32
N LEU A 280 5.25 5.30 -5.69
CA LEU A 280 6.43 4.49 -5.98
C LEU A 280 6.42 4.00 -7.43
N TYR A 281 5.27 3.54 -7.92
CA TYR A 281 5.14 3.15 -9.33
C TYR A 281 5.54 4.29 -10.26
N ARG A 282 4.97 5.48 -10.06
CA ARG A 282 5.23 6.61 -10.96
C ARG A 282 6.67 7.08 -10.91
N LEU A 283 7.24 7.20 -9.71
CA LEU A 283 8.63 7.62 -9.55
C LEU A 283 9.61 6.60 -10.17
N CYS A 284 9.37 5.30 -9.99
CA CYS A 284 10.16 4.25 -10.64
C CYS A 284 10.04 4.28 -12.17
N SER A 285 8.93 4.78 -12.70
CA SER A 285 8.72 5.02 -14.14
C SER A 285 9.21 6.41 -14.61
N GLY A 286 9.96 7.15 -13.78
CA GLY A 286 10.52 8.46 -14.12
C GLY A 286 9.47 9.57 -14.25
N LYS A 287 8.31 9.40 -13.61
CA LYS A 287 7.19 10.34 -13.64
C LYS A 287 6.96 10.96 -12.27
N PRO A 288 6.50 12.23 -12.20
CA PRO A 288 6.08 12.80 -10.93
C PRO A 288 4.89 12.01 -10.37
N PRO A 289 4.70 11.98 -9.04
CA PRO A 289 3.47 11.45 -8.46
C PRO A 289 2.26 12.22 -8.99
N LEU A 290 1.09 11.60 -8.97
CA LEU A 290 -0.15 12.28 -9.34
C LEU A 290 -0.62 13.18 -8.19
N PRO A 291 -1.45 14.21 -8.43
CA PRO A 291 -1.99 15.02 -7.35
C PRO A 291 -2.73 14.17 -6.31
N PHE A 292 -2.44 14.40 -5.03
CA PHE A 292 -3.12 13.83 -3.88
C PHE A 292 -2.92 14.79 -2.69
N PRO A 293 -3.80 14.81 -1.67
CA PRO A 293 -4.97 13.95 -1.50
C PRO A 293 -6.20 14.36 -2.34
N VAL A 294 -6.11 15.46 -3.08
CA VAL A 294 -7.14 15.93 -4.01
C VAL A 294 -6.58 15.95 -5.44
N ARG A 295 -7.38 15.53 -6.42
CA ARG A 295 -6.98 15.40 -7.82
C ARG A 295 -8.10 15.82 -8.74
N GLN A 296 -7.83 16.72 -9.67
CA GLN A 296 -8.76 17.01 -10.77
C GLN A 296 -8.63 15.94 -11.87
N LEU A 297 -9.74 15.29 -12.23
CA LEU A 297 -9.82 14.39 -13.39
C LEU A 297 -10.96 14.88 -14.29
N GLN A 298 -10.59 15.48 -15.43
CA GLN A 298 -11.55 16.15 -16.33
C GLN A 298 -12.36 17.21 -15.56
N SER A 299 -13.70 17.14 -15.56
CA SER A 299 -14.58 18.07 -14.85
C SER A 299 -14.87 17.67 -13.40
N VAL A 300 -14.37 16.52 -12.93
CA VAL A 300 -14.68 15.98 -11.60
C VAL A 300 -13.44 15.99 -10.71
N GLN A 301 -13.61 16.48 -9.49
CA GLN A 301 -12.57 16.41 -8.47
C GLN A 301 -12.67 15.09 -7.70
N PHE A 302 -11.55 14.40 -7.54
CA PHE A 302 -11.38 13.22 -6.72
C PHE A 302 -10.64 13.55 -5.44
N SER A 303 -10.98 12.86 -4.38
CA SER A 303 -10.43 13.06 -3.04
C SER A 303 -10.23 11.73 -2.32
N TYR A 304 -9.17 11.69 -1.51
CA TYR A 304 -8.72 10.47 -0.81
C TYR A 304 -8.58 10.75 0.69
N PRO A 305 -9.68 10.81 1.47
CA PRO A 305 -9.63 11.18 2.88
C PRO A 305 -8.76 10.28 3.76
N LEU A 306 -8.54 9.03 3.33
CA LEU A 306 -7.75 8.03 4.06
C LEU A 306 -6.26 8.00 3.65
N TRP A 307 -5.77 8.93 2.83
CA TRP A 307 -4.42 8.91 2.25
C TRP A 307 -3.25 8.84 3.25
N MET A 308 -3.45 9.24 4.51
CA MET A 308 -2.46 9.13 5.60
C MET A 308 -2.82 8.08 6.65
N THR A 309 -3.83 7.26 6.37
CA THR A 309 -4.31 6.24 7.31
C THR A 309 -3.87 4.85 6.85
N PRO A 310 -2.98 4.19 7.59
CA PRO A 310 -2.60 2.81 7.31
C PRO A 310 -3.79 1.86 7.33
N LYS A 311 -3.82 0.92 6.38
CA LYS A 311 -4.86 -0.11 6.26
C LYS A 311 -5.07 -0.89 7.56
N LYS A 312 -3.98 -1.14 8.29
CA LYS A 312 -4.01 -1.83 9.58
C LYS A 312 -4.81 -1.08 10.66
N ILE A 313 -4.82 0.25 10.64
CA ILE A 313 -5.63 1.07 11.55
C ILE A 313 -7.10 1.05 11.11
N ILE A 314 -7.34 1.15 9.79
CA ILE A 314 -8.68 1.07 9.19
C ILE A 314 -9.36 -0.26 9.54
N ASP A 315 -8.66 -1.38 9.44
CA ASP A 315 -9.20 -2.69 9.80
C ASP A 315 -9.63 -2.78 11.25
N GLY A 316 -8.90 -2.11 12.15
CA GLY A 316 -9.26 -2.02 13.56
C GLY A 316 -10.59 -1.30 13.81
N CYS A 317 -11.08 -0.48 12.86
CA CYS A 317 -12.38 0.17 12.99
C CYS A 317 -13.55 -0.82 12.87
N PHE A 318 -13.39 -1.83 11.99
CA PHE A 318 -14.43 -2.81 11.66
C PHE A 318 -13.84 -4.22 11.41
N PRO A 319 -13.25 -4.89 12.41
CA PRO A 319 -12.47 -6.12 12.19
C PRO A 319 -13.24 -7.24 11.47
N LYS A 320 -14.52 -7.44 11.82
CA LYS A 320 -15.38 -8.44 11.18
C LYS A 320 -15.57 -8.16 9.69
N LEU A 321 -15.87 -6.90 9.34
CA LEU A 321 -16.07 -6.51 7.94
C LEU A 321 -14.78 -6.60 7.12
N SER A 322 -13.63 -6.36 7.76
CA SER A 322 -12.33 -6.55 7.12
C SER A 322 -12.06 -8.03 6.82
N VAL A 323 -12.33 -8.95 7.75
CA VAL A 323 -12.21 -10.40 7.50
C VAL A 323 -13.14 -10.84 6.37
N ASP A 324 -14.42 -10.47 6.43
CA ASP A 324 -15.39 -10.82 5.39
C ASP A 324 -14.93 -10.29 4.01
N ASN A 325 -14.34 -9.08 3.96
CA ASN A 325 -13.77 -8.54 2.73
C ASN A 325 -12.59 -9.39 2.24
N TYR A 326 -11.63 -9.73 3.11
CA TYR A 326 -10.48 -10.54 2.72
C TYR A 326 -10.86 -11.91 2.16
N ASP A 327 -11.87 -12.57 2.72
CA ASP A 327 -12.35 -13.87 2.26
C ASP A 327 -12.99 -13.83 0.87
N MET A 328 -13.47 -12.67 0.42
CA MET A 328 -14.13 -12.48 -0.88
C MET A 328 -13.23 -11.90 -1.97
N ARG A 329 -12.00 -11.50 -1.64
CA ARG A 329 -11.10 -10.85 -2.60
C ARG A 329 -10.69 -11.79 -3.73
N TYR A 330 -10.77 -11.28 -4.96
CA TYR A 330 -10.20 -11.94 -6.12
C TYR A 330 -8.66 -11.86 -6.08
N PRO A 331 -7.91 -12.94 -6.36
CA PRO A 331 -6.44 -12.91 -6.37
C PRO A 331 -5.87 -11.95 -7.43
N CYS A 332 -4.92 -11.12 -7.02
CA CYS A 332 -4.17 -10.23 -7.92
C CYS A 332 -2.93 -10.93 -8.47
N PHE A 333 -2.87 -11.11 -9.80
CA PHE A 333 -1.71 -11.70 -10.49
C PHE A 333 -0.77 -10.68 -11.14
N SER A 334 -1.11 -9.37 -11.07
CA SER A 334 -0.27 -8.31 -11.64
C SER A 334 1.05 -8.18 -10.88
N ALA A 335 2.16 -8.54 -11.54
CA ALA A 335 3.49 -8.45 -10.94
C ALA A 335 3.85 -7.00 -10.54
N GLY A 336 3.46 -6.02 -11.35
CA GLY A 336 3.68 -4.60 -11.05
C GLY A 336 2.95 -4.16 -9.79
N ARG A 337 1.65 -4.48 -9.68
CA ARG A 337 0.87 -4.18 -8.46
C ARG A 337 1.50 -4.85 -7.24
N ASN A 338 1.78 -6.15 -7.32
CA ASN A 338 2.42 -6.88 -6.23
C ASN A 338 3.75 -6.26 -5.81
N LEU A 339 4.60 -5.86 -6.75
CA LEU A 339 5.89 -5.21 -6.45
C LEU A 339 5.70 -3.93 -5.64
N TYR A 340 4.87 -2.99 -6.09
CA TYR A 340 4.77 -1.67 -5.45
C TYR A 340 4.03 -1.73 -4.11
N TYR A 341 3.03 -2.59 -3.95
CA TYR A 341 2.44 -2.84 -2.63
C TYR A 341 3.46 -3.50 -1.69
N MET A 342 4.24 -4.48 -2.16
CA MET A 342 5.29 -5.08 -1.33
C MET A 342 6.35 -4.06 -0.93
N MET A 343 6.74 -3.13 -1.82
CA MET A 343 7.62 -2.02 -1.47
C MET A 343 6.99 -1.12 -0.39
N ALA A 344 5.71 -0.75 -0.52
CA ALA A 344 5.00 0.06 0.46
C ALA A 344 4.96 -0.63 1.84
N TYR A 345 4.63 -1.92 1.89
CA TYR A 345 4.64 -2.71 3.13
C TYR A 345 6.04 -2.82 3.74
N MET A 346 7.08 -3.03 2.91
CA MET A 346 8.46 -3.14 3.39
C MET A 346 8.98 -1.81 3.93
N LEU A 347 8.65 -0.68 3.29
CA LEU A 347 9.01 0.64 3.79
C LEU A 347 8.37 0.90 5.16
N GLN A 348 7.07 0.66 5.32
CA GLN A 348 6.41 0.80 6.62
C GLN A 348 6.97 -0.15 7.68
N SER A 349 7.27 -1.39 7.30
CA SER A 349 7.72 -2.41 8.24
C SER A 349 9.17 -2.21 8.68
N LYS A 350 10.05 -1.69 7.80
CA LYS A 350 11.47 -1.50 8.08
C LYS A 350 11.81 -0.08 8.54
N PHE A 351 11.03 0.91 8.11
CA PHE A 351 11.23 2.32 8.41
C PHE A 351 9.88 2.96 8.80
N PRO A 352 9.24 2.50 9.89
CA PRO A 352 7.98 3.07 10.38
C PRO A 352 8.10 4.59 10.54
N GLY A 353 7.06 5.37 10.24
CA GLY A 353 7.10 6.85 10.30
C GLY A 353 7.86 7.52 9.14
N SER A 354 8.87 6.86 8.57
CA SER A 354 9.61 7.40 7.41
C SER A 354 8.82 7.28 6.11
N ALA A 355 7.99 6.24 5.97
CA ALA A 355 7.09 6.09 4.83
C ALA A 355 6.09 7.26 4.76
N GLU A 356 5.55 7.68 5.90
CA GLU A 356 4.60 8.79 6.03
C GLU A 356 5.27 10.14 5.71
N ARG A 357 6.51 10.33 6.19
CA ARG A 357 7.33 11.50 5.81
C ARG A 357 7.60 11.53 4.30
N LEU A 358 7.89 10.37 3.71
CA LEU A 358 8.12 10.23 2.28
C LEU A 358 6.87 10.63 1.47
N VAL A 359 5.69 10.12 1.82
CA VAL A 359 4.42 10.48 1.14
C VAL A 359 4.11 11.98 1.31
N LYS A 360 4.34 12.56 2.49
CA LYS A 360 4.18 14.01 2.71
C LYS A 360 5.13 14.83 1.84
N GLY A 361 6.40 14.44 1.75
CA GLY A 361 7.36 15.11 0.86
C GLY A 361 6.98 14.95 -0.62
N MET A 362 6.45 13.79 -1.02
CA MET A 362 5.94 13.58 -2.38
C MET A 362 4.73 14.49 -2.68
N ARG A 363 3.82 14.70 -1.72
CA ARG A 363 2.71 15.66 -1.86
C ARG A 363 3.22 17.07 -2.17
N GLU A 364 4.16 17.56 -1.36
CA GLU A 364 4.72 18.91 -1.51
C GLU A 364 5.41 19.12 -2.87
N LEU A 365 5.97 18.06 -3.46
CA LEU A 365 6.58 18.11 -4.80
C LEU A 365 5.56 18.16 -5.94
N VAL A 366 4.34 17.67 -5.74
CA VAL A 366 3.28 17.68 -6.76
C VAL A 366 2.49 18.99 -6.75
N ASP A 367 2.38 19.65 -5.58
CA ASP A 367 1.80 20.98 -5.41
C ASP A 367 2.64 22.03 -6.16
N GLY A 368 2.52 22.07 -7.48
CA GLY A 368 3.32 22.90 -8.40
C GLY A 368 3.48 22.36 -9.82
N GLN A 369 3.06 21.12 -10.12
CA GLN A 369 3.18 20.49 -11.45
C GLN A 369 1.83 19.96 -11.97
N SER A 370 0.90 20.84 -12.37
CA SER A 370 -0.40 20.44 -12.94
C SER A 370 -0.41 20.28 -14.46
N ASP A 371 0.55 20.87 -15.17
CA ASP A 371 0.28 21.31 -16.55
C ASP A 371 0.47 20.24 -17.64
N ASP A 372 1.06 19.08 -17.32
CA ASP A 372 1.40 18.04 -18.32
C ASP A 372 0.62 16.71 -18.16
N LEU A 373 -0.39 16.66 -17.29
CA LEU A 373 -1.15 15.42 -17.06
C LEU A 373 -2.24 15.24 -18.12
N VAL A 374 -1.89 14.57 -19.23
CA VAL A 374 -2.86 14.20 -20.26
C VAL A 374 -3.79 13.10 -19.74
N VAL A 375 -5.07 13.44 -19.58
CA VAL A 375 -6.14 12.49 -19.27
C VAL A 375 -6.61 11.86 -20.57
N SER A 376 -6.53 10.53 -20.68
CA SER A 376 -7.13 9.82 -21.80
C SER A 376 -8.65 9.89 -21.70
N GLU A 377 -9.34 10.35 -22.74
CA GLU A 377 -10.80 10.36 -22.80
C GLU A 377 -11.38 8.94 -22.73
N LEU A 378 -10.75 7.98 -23.43
CA LEU A 378 -11.16 6.58 -23.44
C LEU A 378 -11.09 5.96 -22.04
N PHE A 379 -9.99 6.18 -21.33
CA PHE A 379 -9.80 5.59 -20.00
C PHE A 379 -10.35 6.49 -18.89
N GLY A 380 -10.65 7.77 -19.12
CA GLY A 380 -10.97 8.74 -18.08
C GLY A 380 -9.88 8.85 -17.01
N SER A 381 -8.61 8.59 -17.37
CA SER A 381 -7.47 8.61 -16.45
C SER A 381 -6.19 9.10 -17.09
N ILE A 382 -5.28 9.52 -16.23
CA ILE A 382 -3.91 9.82 -16.62
C ILE A 382 -3.20 8.51 -16.93
N LEU A 383 -2.58 8.41 -18.10
CA LEU A 383 -1.87 7.21 -18.52
C LEU A 383 -0.42 7.24 -18.06
N ASN A 384 -0.02 6.19 -17.35
CA ASN A 384 1.34 6.03 -16.83
C ASN A 384 2.32 5.51 -17.90
N GLU A 385 1.84 4.91 -18.99
CA GLU A 385 2.67 4.39 -20.09
C GLU A 385 1.91 4.51 -21.43
N ASN A 386 2.65 4.40 -22.54
CA ASN A 386 2.03 4.22 -23.85
C ASN A 386 1.40 2.82 -23.89
N ILE A 387 0.08 2.76 -23.81
CA ILE A 387 -0.68 1.51 -23.95
C ILE A 387 -0.37 0.94 -25.34
N SER A 388 0.01 -0.34 -25.40
CA SER A 388 0.25 -0.99 -26.69
C SER A 388 -0.99 -0.87 -27.58
N LEU A 389 -0.81 -0.63 -28.87
CA LEU A 389 -1.93 -0.48 -29.81
C LEU A 389 -2.88 -1.69 -29.73
N GLY A 390 -2.35 -2.90 -29.56
CA GLY A 390 -3.15 -4.11 -29.40
C GLY A 390 -4.03 -4.09 -28.14
N ALA A 391 -3.52 -3.64 -27.00
CA ALA A 391 -4.31 -3.51 -25.78
C ALA A 391 -5.35 -2.39 -25.90
N PHE A 392 -4.98 -1.27 -26.53
CA PHE A 392 -5.88 -0.16 -26.80
C PHE A 392 -7.08 -0.60 -27.67
N GLU A 393 -6.83 -1.28 -28.78
CA GLU A 393 -7.87 -1.78 -29.70
C GLU A 393 -8.74 -2.89 -29.06
N ARG A 394 -8.20 -3.70 -28.14
CA ARG A 394 -9.01 -4.64 -27.37
C ARG A 394 -9.93 -3.90 -26.39
N PHE A 395 -9.42 -2.87 -25.72
CA PHE A 395 -10.21 -2.07 -24.79
C PHE A 395 -11.32 -1.30 -25.51
N LYS A 396 -11.01 -0.65 -26.64
CA LYS A 396 -12.02 0.00 -27.50
C LYS A 396 -13.18 -0.93 -27.88
N ARG A 397 -12.85 -2.16 -28.31
CA ARG A 397 -13.85 -3.18 -28.67
C ARG A 397 -14.72 -3.59 -27.49
N LEU A 398 -14.14 -3.71 -26.29
CA LEU A 398 -14.90 -3.96 -25.07
C LEU A 398 -15.88 -2.81 -24.76
N MET A 399 -15.45 -1.57 -25.02
CA MET A 399 -16.16 -0.32 -24.72
C MET A 399 -17.11 0.15 -25.82
N ASN A 400 -17.40 -0.69 -26.83
CA ASN A 400 -18.23 -0.36 -27.99
C ASN A 400 -17.85 0.95 -28.71
N GLN A 401 -16.59 1.38 -28.60
CA GLN A 401 -16.06 2.57 -29.27
C GLN A 401 -15.30 2.15 -30.52
N ASN A 402 -15.93 2.29 -31.69
CA ASN A 402 -15.25 2.10 -32.98
C ASN A 402 -14.33 3.28 -33.27
#